data_AF-A0A497PL67-F1
#
_entry.id   AF-A0A497PL67-F1
#
_cell.length_a   1.000
_cell.length_b   1.000
_cell.length_c   1.000
_cell.angle_alpha   90.00
_cell.angle_beta   90.00
_cell.angle_gamma   90.00
#
_symmetry.space_group_name_H-M   'P 1'
#
loop_
_entity.id
_entity.type
_entity.pdbx_description
1 polymer ?
#
loop_
_entity_poly.entity_id
_entity_poly.type
_entity_poly.pdbx_seq_one_letter_code
_entity_poly.pdbx_strand_id
1 'polypeptide(L)' 'FRVEVYHRNGLRTPISLHTGHTVYTRFLNMTLAETKGILNKFTLHGSIPEPLRVARLLARSIAKTYPRQL' A
#
# COMPACT_ATOMS: atom_id res chain seq x y z
N PHE A 1 -22.85 -3.88 -5.73
CA PHE A 1 -22.00 -4.16 -4.56
C PHE A 1 -20.55 -3.69 -4.67
N ARG A 2 -19.74 -4.10 -5.67
CA ARG A 2 -18.30 -3.71 -5.72
C ARG A 2 -18.06 -2.20 -5.85
N VAL A 3 -18.83 -1.52 -6.71
CA VAL A 3 -18.67 -0.07 -6.98
C VAL A 3 -19.03 0.77 -5.74
N GLU A 4 -20.06 0.37 -5.00
CA GLU A 4 -20.48 1.01 -3.76
C GLU A 4 -19.37 1.05 -2.70
N VAL A 5 -18.64 -0.06 -2.53
CA VAL A 5 -17.47 -0.12 -1.63
C VAL A 5 -16.37 0.84 -2.08
N TYR A 6 -16.16 0.99 -3.39
CA TYR A 6 -15.21 1.96 -3.92
C TYR A 6 -15.61 3.40 -3.57
N HIS A 7 -16.89 3.75 -3.66
CA HIS A 7 -17.38 5.08 -3.28
C HIS A 7 -17.24 5.33 -1.78
N ARG A 8 -17.57 4.35 -0.94
CA ARG A 8 -17.41 4.46 0.54
C ARG A 8 -15.98 4.68 0.99
N ASN A 9 -15.00 4.21 0.22
CA ASN A 9 -13.60 4.38 0.58
C ASN A 9 -13.13 5.85 0.52
N GLY A 10 -13.88 6.77 -0.08
CA GLY A 10 -13.52 8.19 -0.14
C GLY A 10 -12.36 8.52 -1.07
N LEU A 11 -11.90 9.77 -1.05
CA LEU A 11 -10.81 10.26 -1.90
C LEU A 11 -9.44 9.76 -1.43
N ARG A 12 -8.42 9.86 -2.29
CA ARG A 12 -7.03 9.54 -1.96
C ARG A 12 -6.21 10.82 -1.93
N THR A 13 -5.29 10.91 -0.97
CA THR A 13 -4.36 12.04 -0.84
C THR A 13 -3.01 11.67 -1.45
N PRO A 14 -2.49 12.45 -2.41
CA PRO A 14 -1.14 12.23 -2.93
C PRO A 14 -0.08 12.62 -1.89
N ILE A 15 0.92 11.76 -1.71
CA ILE A 15 2.05 11.98 -0.82
C ILE A 15 3.35 11.68 -1.57
N SER A 16 4.26 12.64 -1.62
CA SER A 16 5.60 12.45 -2.16
C SER A 16 6.52 11.85 -1.09
N LEU A 17 7.16 10.73 -1.44
CA LEU A 17 8.11 10.00 -0.61
C LEU A 17 9.53 10.55 -0.78
N HIS A 18 10.41 10.25 0.18
CA HIS A 18 11.85 10.59 0.08
C HIS A 18 12.54 9.89 -1.10
N THR A 19 11.98 8.78 -1.58
CA THR A 19 12.45 8.00 -2.73
C THR A 19 12.16 8.67 -4.07
N GLY A 20 11.50 9.85 -4.08
CA GLY A 20 11.12 10.57 -5.31
C GLY A 20 9.81 10.12 -5.95
N HIS A 21 9.13 9.12 -5.38
CA HIS A 21 7.84 8.64 -5.88
C HIS A 21 6.64 9.30 -5.18
N THR A 22 5.54 9.50 -5.91
CA THR A 22 4.25 9.91 -5.36
C THR A 22 3.34 8.69 -5.18
N VAL A 23 2.79 8.52 -3.98
CA VAL A 23 1.82 7.48 -3.65
C VAL A 23 0.48 8.10 -3.27
N TYR A 24 -0.62 7.44 -3.65
CA TYR A 24 -1.97 7.89 -3.35
C TYR A 24 -2.53 7.08 -2.19
N THR A 25 -2.70 7.74 -1.05
CA THR A 25 -3.01 7.06 0.21
C THR A 25 -4.36 7.46 0.76
N ARG A 26 -4.90 6.57 1.59
CA ARG A 26 -5.95 6.90 2.55
C ARG A 26 -5.42 6.49 3.91
N PHE A 27 -5.67 7.32 4.90
CA PHE A 27 -5.19 7.12 6.25
C PHE A 27 -6.32 7.44 7.21
N LEU A 28 -6.44 6.64 8.27
CA LEU A 28 -7.53 6.71 9.24
C LEU A 28 -6.93 7.14 10.58
N ASN A 29 -7.52 8.14 11.22
CA ASN A 29 -7.09 8.66 12.51
C ASN A 29 -5.59 9.02 12.57
N MET A 30 -5.05 9.52 11.46
CA MET A 30 -3.67 10.00 11.34
C MET A 30 -3.68 11.34 10.63
N THR A 31 -2.71 12.17 10.96
CA THR A 31 -2.39 13.37 10.18
C THR A 31 -1.64 13.00 8.90
N LEU A 32 -1.61 13.94 7.96
CA LEU A 32 -0.80 13.80 6.75
C LEU A 32 0.70 13.63 7.07
N ALA A 33 1.18 14.34 8.11
CA ALA A 33 2.58 14.30 8.54
C ALA A 33 2.96 12.94 9.13
N GLU A 34 2.14 12.39 10.03
CA GLU A 34 2.34 11.04 10.58
C GLU A 34 2.32 9.98 9.47
N THR A 35 1.35 10.09 8.57
CA THR A 35 1.23 9.18 7.42
C THR A 35 2.49 9.23 6.55
N LYS A 36 2.96 10.42 6.19
CA LYS A 36 4.19 10.60 5.41
C LYS A 36 5.42 10.06 6.15
N GLY A 37 5.52 10.31 7.46
CA GLY A 37 6.60 9.80 8.30
C GLY A 37 6.66 8.27 8.31
N ILE A 38 5.51 7.61 8.52
CA ILE A 38 5.38 6.14 8.48
C ILE A 38 5.76 5.60 7.10
N LEU A 39 5.20 6.18 6.03
CA LEU A 39 5.50 5.74 4.66
C LEU A 39 6.99 5.86 4.34
N ASN A 40 7.63 6.97 4.71
CA ASN A 40 9.04 7.18 4.50
C ASN A 40 9.90 6.21 5.32
N LYS A 41 9.51 5.91 6.56
CA LYS A 41 10.23 4.96 7.43
C LYS A 41 10.20 3.53 6.88
N PHE A 42 9.09 3.13 6.25
CA PHE A 42 8.92 1.77 5.73
C PHE A 42 9.17 1.62 4.25
N THR A 43 9.42 2.69 3.49
CA THR A 43 9.70 2.62 2.06
C THR A 43 11.16 3.00 1.83
N LEU A 44 12.06 2.01 1.80
CA LEU A 44 13.49 2.27 1.61
C LEU A 44 13.81 2.65 0.15
N HIS A 45 13.12 2.01 -0.79
CA HIS A 45 13.27 2.28 -2.23
C HIS A 45 11.93 2.14 -2.95
N GLY A 46 11.82 2.78 -4.12
CA GLY A 46 10.61 2.71 -4.95
C GLY A 46 9.39 3.36 -4.29
N SER A 47 8.20 2.88 -4.66
CA SER A 47 6.90 3.41 -4.22
C SER A 47 6.11 2.46 -3.31
N ILE A 48 6.68 1.31 -2.94
CA ILE A 48 5.99 0.25 -2.19
C ILE A 48 6.73 0.04 -0.86
N PRO A 49 6.06 0.18 0.30
CA PRO A 49 6.68 -0.10 1.59
C PRO A 49 7.26 -1.52 1.67
N GLU A 50 8.43 -1.68 2.27
CA GLU A 50 9.15 -2.95 2.40
C GLU A 50 8.29 -4.07 2.99
N PRO A 51 7.50 -3.86 4.06
CA PRO A 51 6.63 -4.92 4.59
C PRO A 51 5.60 -5.41 3.55
N LEU A 52 5.04 -4.48 2.75
CA LEU A 52 4.09 -4.80 1.70
C LEU A 52 4.78 -5.50 0.51
N ARG A 53 6.01 -5.09 0.18
CA ARG A 53 6.82 -5.71 -0.87
C ARG A 53 7.12 -7.17 -0.53
N VAL A 54 7.56 -7.45 0.70
CA VAL A 54 7.81 -8.81 1.19
C VAL A 54 6.52 -9.63 1.21
N ALA A 55 5.42 -9.09 1.73
CA ALA A 55 4.13 -9.78 1.73
C ALA A 55 3.67 -10.16 0.31
N ARG A 56 3.85 -9.26 -0.68
CA ARG A 56 3.53 -9.53 -2.09
C ARG A 56 4.40 -10.64 -2.68
N LEU A 57 5.70 -10.65 -2.40
CA LEU A 57 6.60 -11.70 -2.87
C LEU A 57 6.21 -13.05 -2.27
N LEU A 58 5.95 -13.10 -0.96
CA LEU A 58 5.52 -14.31 -0.27
C LEU A 58 4.19 -14.84 -0.82
N ALA A 59 3.18 -13.98 -0.95
CA ALA A 59 1.87 -14.36 -1.49
C ALA A 59 1.98 -14.92 -2.92
N ARG A 60 2.83 -14.33 -3.77
CA ARG A 60 3.09 -14.84 -5.12
C ARG A 60 3.78 -16.21 -5.09
N SER A 61 4.73 -16.41 -4.19
CA SER A 61 5.39 -17.70 -4.00
C SER A 61 4.40 -18.77 -3.58
N ILE A 62 3.59 -18.49 -2.54
CA ILE A 62 2.57 -19.42 -2.04
C ILE A 62 1.54 -19.74 -3.12
N ALA A 63 1.01 -18.73 -3.83
CA ALA A 63 0.03 -18.95 -4.89
C ALA A 63 0.58 -19.78 -6.06
N LYS A 64 1.88 -19.68 -6.34
CA LYS A 64 2.57 -20.49 -7.35
C LYS A 64 2.80 -21.93 -6.87
N THR A 65 3.23 -22.10 -5.61
CA THR A 65 3.57 -23.41 -5.04
C THR A 65 2.32 -24.24 -4.70
N TYR A 66 1.26 -23.59 -4.23
CA TYR A 66 -0.02 -24.21 -3.86
C TYR A 66 -1.13 -23.64 -4.75
N PRO A 67 -1.16 -23.99 -6.05
CA PRO A 67 -2.27 -23.59 -6.91
C PRO A 67 -3.55 -24.15 -6.31
N ARG A 68 -4.57 -23.29 -6.18
CA ARG A 68 -5.89 -23.68 -5.66
C ARG A 68 -6.41 -24.81 -6.55
N GLN A 69 -6.50 -26.02 -6.00
CA GLN A 69 -7.27 -27.10 -6.62
C GLN A 69 -8.72 -26.63 -6.60
N LEU A 70 -9.27 -26.39 -7.79
CA LEU A 70 -10.70 -26.12 -8.00
C LEU A 70 -11.43 -27.46 -8.14
#